data_AF-A0A6N6JM90-F1
#
_entry.id   AF-A0A6N6JM90-F1
#
_cell.length_a   1.000
_cell.length_b   1.000
_cell.length_c   1.000
_cell.angle_alpha   90.00
_cell.angle_beta   90.00
_cell.angle_gamma   90.00
#
_symmetry.space_group_name_H-M   'P 1'
#
loop_
_entity.id
_entity.type
_entity.pdbx_description
1 polymer ?
#
loop_
_entity_poly.entity_id
_entity_poly.type
_entity_poly.pdbx_seq_one_letter_code
_entity_poly.pdbx_strand_id
1 'polypeptide(L)' 'MLSATLEKLVALEDDLPDFLMETFPRYFRSSPYGLRRALELKPGVFYEVNLSSNTIRDLCVRVVRERGLSDADWKVDLA' A
#
# COMPACT_ATOMS: atom_id res chain seq x y z
N MET A 1 1.79 -8.09 -9.35
CA MET A 1 1.63 -6.64 -9.65
C MET A 1 1.08 -5.99 -8.40
N LEU A 2 1.55 -4.79 -8.03
CA LEU A 2 1.17 -4.07 -6.81
C LEU A 2 -0.35 -4.04 -6.55
N SER A 3 -1.15 -3.90 -7.61
CA SER A 3 -2.62 -3.91 -7.57
C SER A 3 -3.19 -5.15 -6.87
N ALA A 4 -2.86 -6.34 -7.35
CA ALA A 4 -3.38 -7.60 -6.80
C ALA A 4 -2.93 -7.86 -5.36
N THR A 5 -1.78 -7.33 -4.94
CA THR A 5 -1.33 -7.40 -3.55
C THR A 5 -2.14 -6.45 -2.68
N LEU A 6 -2.32 -5.20 -3.10
CA LEU A 6 -3.10 -4.20 -2.36
C LEU A 6 -4.57 -4.60 -2.23
N GLU A 7 -5.19 -5.10 -3.30
CA GLU A 7 -6.58 -5.58 -3.28
C GLU A 7 -6.78 -6.68 -2.23
N LYS A 8 -5.84 -7.63 -2.14
CA LYS A 8 -5.88 -8.68 -1.12
C LYS A 8 -5.69 -8.14 0.28
N LEU A 9 -4.74 -7.24 0.49
CA LEU A 9 -4.48 -6.66 1.81
C LEU A 9 -5.66 -5.83 2.30
N VAL A 10 -6.30 -5.03 1.44
CA VAL A 10 -7.50 -4.25 1.79
C VAL A 10 -8.70 -5.14 2.10
N ALA A 11 -8.77 -6.34 1.53
CA ALA A 11 -9.80 -7.31 1.91
C ALA A 11 -9.54 -8.01 3.26
N LEU A 12 -8.32 -7.92 3.80
CA LEU A 12 -7.91 -8.54 5.07
C LEU A 12 -7.83 -7.53 6.21
N GLU A 13 -7.47 -6.28 5.91
CA GLU A 13 -7.25 -5.21 6.88
C GLU A 13 -8.14 -4.00 6.58
N ASP A 14 -9.23 -3.86 7.32
CA ASP A 14 -10.24 -2.81 7.10
C ASP A 14 -9.68 -1.38 7.24
N ASP A 15 -8.70 -1.20 8.14
CA ASP A 15 -8.07 0.10 8.45
C ASP A 15 -6.94 0.48 7.47
N LEU A 16 -6.50 -0.47 6.64
CA LEU A 16 -5.36 -0.30 5.74
C LEU A 16 -5.54 0.88 4.77
N PRO A 17 -6.71 1.08 4.13
CA PRO A 17 -6.89 2.18 3.20
C PRO A 17 -6.73 3.56 3.86
N ASP A 18 -7.27 3.74 5.06
CA ASP A 18 -7.19 5.02 5.79
C ASP A 18 -5.76 5.28 6.22
N PHE A 19 -5.09 4.27 6.78
CA PHE A 19 -3.67 4.30 7.10
C PHE A 19 -2.81 4.65 5.88
N LEU A 20 -3.06 4.06 4.72
CA LEU A 20 -2.30 4.32 3.49
C LEU A 20 -2.49 5.76 3.00
N MET A 21 -3.71 6.30 3.07
CA MET A 21 -4.00 7.67 2.69
C MET A 21 -3.36 8.69 3.64
N GLU A 22 -3.38 8.44 4.95
CA GLU A 22 -2.79 9.33 5.96
C GLU A 22 -1.26 9.31 5.91
N THR A 23 -0.67 8.12 5.78
CA THR A 23 0.79 7.92 5.88
C THR A 23 1.50 8.15 4.54
N PHE A 24 0.82 7.88 3.43
CA PHE A 24 1.38 7.94 2.08
C PHE A 24 0.51 8.75 1.09
N PRO A 25 0.16 10.02 1.41
CA PRO A 25 -0.77 10.85 0.62
C PRO A 25 -0.27 11.22 -0.79
N ARG A 26 1.01 10.96 -1.07
CA ARG A 26 1.60 11.07 -2.41
C ARG A 26 1.14 9.94 -3.33
N TYR A 27 0.89 8.77 -2.78
CA TYR A 27 0.57 7.56 -3.53
C TYR A 27 -0.88 7.14 -3.38
N PHE A 28 -1.55 7.52 -2.30
CA PHE A 28 -2.95 7.17 -2.00
C PHE A 28 -3.77 8.42 -1.71
N ARG A 29 -4.99 8.49 -2.27
CA ARG A 29 -5.88 9.66 -2.15
C ARG A 29 -7.34 9.26 -2.18
N SER A 30 -8.20 10.12 -1.63
CA SER A 30 -9.66 9.98 -1.75
C SER A 30 -10.22 10.36 -3.13
N SER A 31 -9.35 10.83 -4.03
CA SER A 31 -9.70 11.27 -5.38
C SER A 31 -8.54 10.99 -6.34
N PRO A 32 -8.80 10.65 -7.61
CA PRO A 32 -7.73 10.43 -8.59
C PRO A 32 -6.97 11.73 -8.93
N TYR A 33 -7.51 12.90 -8.59
CA TYR A 33 -6.87 14.18 -8.89
C TYR A 33 -5.55 14.37 -8.12
N GLY A 34 -4.49 14.67 -8.87
CA GLY A 34 -3.13 14.87 -8.36
C GLY A 34 -2.26 13.61 -8.38
N LEU A 35 -2.79 12.46 -8.79
CA LEU A 35 -2.02 11.26 -9.12
C LEU A 35 -1.68 11.24 -10.62
N ARG A 36 -0.48 10.76 -10.99
CA ARG A 36 -0.07 10.73 -12.41
C ARG A 36 -0.93 9.79 -13.24
N ARG A 37 -1.19 8.61 -12.70
CA ARG A 37 -2.10 7.60 -13.24
C ARG A 37 -2.71 6.87 -12.05
N ALA A 38 -4.03 6.87 -11.95
CA ALA A 38 -4.73 6.31 -10.81
C ALA A 38 -5.50 5.04 -11.19
N LEU A 39 -5.56 4.10 -10.25
CA LEU A 39 -6.60 3.07 -10.21
C LEU A 39 -7.37 3.22 -8.89
N GLU A 40 -8.63 2.83 -8.91
CA GLU A 40 -9.45 2.73 -7.70
C GLU A 40 -9.12 1.40 -7.00
N LEU A 41 -8.87 1.47 -5.70
CA LEU A 41 -8.58 0.31 -4.85
C LEU A 41 -9.87 -0.21 -4.20
N LYS A 42 -10.67 0.71 -3.67
CA LYS A 42 -12.05 0.51 -3.20
C LYS A 42 -12.82 1.83 -3.39
N PRO A 43 -14.16 1.84 -3.28
CA PRO A 43 -14.94 3.06 -3.44
C PRO A 43 -14.35 4.23 -2.64
N GLY A 44 -13.93 5.28 -3.34
CA GLY A 44 -13.39 6.50 -2.71
C GLY A 44 -11.93 6.42 -2.27
N VAL A 45 -11.17 5.38 -2.66
CA VAL A 45 -9.73 5.28 -2.41
C VAL A 45 -8.99 4.97 -3.71
N PHE A 46 -8.10 5.85 -4.10
CA PHE A 46 -7.32 5.80 -5.34
C PHE A 46 -5.84 5.70 -5.03
N TYR A 47 -5.09 5.01 -5.89
CA TYR A 47 -3.64 4.91 -5.74
C TYR A 47 -2.90 5.10 -7.07
N GLU A 48 -1.68 5.62 -6.99
CA GLU A 48 -0.83 5.82 -8.17
C GLU A 48 -0.29 4.48 -8.69
N VAL A 49 -0.47 4.26 -10.00
CA VAL A 49 0.02 3.09 -10.71
C VAL A 49 1.17 3.45 -11.66
N ASN A 50 1.80 2.43 -12.25
CA ASN A 50 3.02 2.57 -13.05
C ASN A 50 4.21 3.16 -12.27
N LEU A 51 4.24 2.91 -10.97
CA LEU A 51 5.40 3.20 -10.13
C LEU A 51 6.59 2.32 -10.56
N SER A 52 7.80 2.88 -10.46
CA SER A 52 9.02 2.09 -10.69
C SER A 52 9.14 0.97 -9.65
N SER A 53 9.81 -0.13 -10.00
CA SER A 53 10.04 -1.24 -9.06
C SER A 53 10.72 -0.80 -7.77
N ASN A 54 11.62 0.18 -7.84
CA ASN A 54 12.28 0.77 -6.67
C ASN A 54 11.27 1.51 -5.79
N THR A 55 10.41 2.35 -6.39
CA THR A 55 9.35 3.07 -5.65
C THR A 55 8.39 2.10 -4.96
N ILE A 56 8.00 1.03 -5.65
CA ILE A 56 7.11 0.00 -5.11
C ILE A 56 7.78 -0.69 -3.91
N ARG A 57 9.04 -1.11 -4.06
CA ARG A 57 9.79 -1.74 -2.97
C ARG A 57 9.91 -0.82 -1.77
N ASP A 58 10.29 0.43 -1.98
CA ASP A 58 10.48 1.41 -0.91
C ASP A 58 9.15 1.71 -0.20
N LEU A 59 8.04 1.75 -0.93
CA LEU A 59 6.70 1.89 -0.36
C LEU A 59 6.37 0.69 0.54
N CYS A 60 6.55 -0.55 0.05
CA CYS A 60 6.27 -1.75 0.84
C CYS A 60 7.11 -1.80 2.12
N VAL A 61 8.41 -1.53 2.03
CA VAL A 61 9.30 -1.51 3.21
C VAL A 61 8.86 -0.46 4.23
N ARG A 62 8.45 0.73 3.76
CA ARG A 62 7.95 1.78 4.65
C ARG A 62 6.63 1.40 5.30
N VAL A 63 5.67 0.86 4.55
CA VAL A 63 4.38 0.38 5.08
C VAL A 63 4.60 -0.62 6.22
N VAL A 64 5.48 -1.60 6.01
CA VAL A 64 5.83 -2.62 7.01
C VAL A 64 6.41 -1.98 8.27
N ARG A 65 7.36 -1.06 8.13
CA ARG A 65 7.97 -0.35 9.29
C ARG A 65 6.98 0.50 10.06
N GLU A 66 6.12 1.24 9.37
CA GLU A 66 5.09 2.10 10.00
C GLU A 66 4.01 1.27 10.72
N ARG A 67 3.80 0.02 10.29
CA ARG A 67 2.95 -0.96 10.99
C ARG A 67 3.67 -1.67 12.15
N GLY A 68 4.90 -1.26 12.48
CA GLY A 68 5.68 -1.85 13.58
C GLY A 68 6.24 -3.24 13.29
N LEU A 69 6.08 -3.73 12.05
CA LEU A 69 6.65 -4.99 11.63
C LEU A 69 8.14 -4.78 11.32
N SER A 70 8.95 -5.55 12.02
CA SER A 70 10.40 -5.62 11.86
C SER A 70 10.80 -6.78 10.96
N ASP A 71 12.06 -6.82 10.52
CA ASP A 71 12.59 -7.95 9.77
C ASP A 71 12.51 -9.27 10.56
N ALA A 72 12.39 -9.21 11.90
CA ALA A 72 12.22 -10.39 12.74
C ALA A 72 10.83 -11.03 12.59
N ASP A 73 9.81 -10.24 12.23
CA ASP A 73 8.43 -10.71 12.02
C ASP A 73 8.25 -11.47 10.70
N TRP A 74 9.25 -11.40 9.81
CA TRP A 74 9.28 -12.11 8.53
C TRP A 74 9.84 -13.53 8.62
N LYS A 75 10.26 -13.98 9.81
CA LYS A 75 10.75 -15.35 10.00
C LYS A 75 9.58 -16.34 9.97
N VAL A 76 9.50 -17.12 8.90
CA VAL A 76 8.65 -18.30 8.86
C VAL A 76 9.34 -19.37 9.71
N ASP A 77 8.75 -19.73 10.85
CA ASP A 77 9.18 -20.91 11.60
C ASP A 77 8.89 -22.14 10.73
N LEU A 78 9.95 -22.71 10.17
CA LEU A 78 9.90 -24.02 9.53
C LEU A 78 9.99 -25.06 10.64
N ALA A 79 8.84 -25.32 11.28
CA ALA A 79 8.65 -26.49 12.14
C ALA A 79 8.48 -27.76 11.32
#